data_AF-A0AAU9W3R7-F1
#
_entry.id   AF-A0AAU9W3R7-F1
#
_cell.length_a   1.000
_cell.length_b   1.000
_cell.length_c   1.000
_cell.angle_alpha   90.00
_cell.angle_beta   90.00
_cell.angle_gamma   90.00
#
_symmetry.space_group_name_H-M   'P 1'
#
loop_
_entity.id
_entity.type
_entity.pdbx_description
1 polymer ?
#
loop_
_entity_poly.entity_id
_entity_poly.type
_entity_poly.pdbx_seq_one_letter_code
_entity_poly.pdbx_strand_id
1 'polypeptide(L)'
;MATLVVPLWPSSSSWPLLTRKYRSFIKGCFTLNAFQALTLGRNSSSFLASPCFTGEVKVSKLGNLRYNCLFLLRLSSFFLFGLDQQLRSPAAMVLVHAALKWFHSFVPDDGPNPLDNACCKNLIECAKRTRSNPVDKKKPAIIRSIIDRHDAEEASLKDLRITAISSLGFAGFFRFNDLPNILPKHLTFCDGFVEILVPRSKTDVYKEGNYVYIVKLENKYCPVAILRRYIEAATLDLSSHLPLFRLLMRNKSSYSLRNGKLSYTRCRDIFKTTLKDLGYDPKEYGLYSLRSGGATAVISNNASIAVSERLFKLHGRWKTNEAKDIYVLETECNRLSVTKYLDI
;
A
#
# COMPACT_ATOMS: atom_id res chain seq x y z
N MET A 1 -15.79 -9.74 41.20
CA MET A 1 -16.06 -10.69 40.10
C MET A 1 -15.87 -9.96 38.79
N ALA A 2 -14.99 -10.47 37.92
CA ALA A 2 -14.84 -9.97 36.55
C ALA A 2 -15.47 -11.00 35.59
N THR A 3 -16.19 -10.51 34.59
CA THR A 3 -16.85 -11.33 33.57
C THR A 3 -16.09 -11.10 32.27
N LEU A 4 -15.43 -12.13 31.73
CA LEU A 4 -14.83 -12.05 30.40
C LEU A 4 -15.90 -12.44 29.38
N VAL A 5 -16.24 -11.50 28.50
CA VAL A 5 -17.22 -11.72 27.44
C VAL A 5 -16.49 -11.73 26.11
N VAL A 6 -16.41 -12.92 25.49
CA VAL A 6 -15.77 -13.10 24.18
C VAL A 6 -16.88 -13.37 23.16
N PRO A 7 -17.09 -12.51 22.15
CA PRO A 7 -18.05 -12.79 21.10
C PRO A 7 -17.57 -14.02 20.29
N LEU A 8 -18.45 -14.99 20.11
CA LEU A 8 -18.17 -16.17 19.29
C LEU A 8 -18.23 -15.76 17.82
N TRP A 9 -17.09 -15.79 17.13
CA TRP A 9 -17.07 -15.92 15.68
C TRP A 9 -17.05 -17.40 15.29
N PRO A 10 -17.72 -17.82 14.20
CA PRO A 10 -17.85 -19.23 13.81
C PRO A 10 -16.55 -19.98 13.46
N SER A 11 -15.38 -19.36 13.59
CA SER A 11 -14.09 -19.97 13.20
C SER A 11 -12.99 -19.91 14.28
N SER A 12 -13.30 -19.58 15.53
CA SER A 12 -12.26 -19.42 16.56
C SER A 12 -11.91 -20.73 17.29
N SER A 13 -10.88 -21.40 16.80
CA SER A 13 -10.12 -22.46 17.48
C SER A 13 -9.24 -21.91 18.62
N SER A 14 -9.74 -20.95 19.40
CA SER A 14 -9.03 -20.24 20.48
C SER A 14 -9.12 -20.93 21.86
N TRP A 15 -9.83 -22.04 21.96
CA TRP A 15 -10.14 -22.72 23.22
C TRP A 15 -9.01 -23.54 23.89
N PRO A 16 -7.96 -24.07 23.21
CA PRO A 16 -7.00 -24.92 23.91
C PRO A 16 -6.04 -24.18 24.88
N LEU A 17 -5.85 -22.87 24.72
CA LEU A 17 -4.83 -22.11 25.48
C LEU A 17 -5.31 -21.65 26.86
N LEU A 18 -6.63 -21.51 27.08
CA LEU A 18 -7.19 -21.09 28.37
C LEU A 18 -7.31 -22.26 29.38
N THR A 19 -7.35 -23.51 28.91
CA THR A 19 -7.89 -24.61 29.71
C THR A 19 -6.87 -25.31 30.62
N ARG A 20 -5.57 -25.30 30.33
CA ARG A 20 -4.63 -26.11 31.14
C ARG A 20 -4.05 -25.36 32.35
N LYS A 21 -3.88 -24.04 32.27
CA LYS A 21 -3.22 -23.24 33.32
C LYS A 21 -4.17 -22.34 34.13
N TYR A 22 -5.37 -22.05 33.59
CA TYR A 22 -6.32 -21.11 34.18
C TYR A 22 -7.67 -21.74 34.57
N ARG A 23 -7.79 -23.08 34.47
CA ARG A 23 -9.00 -23.84 34.86
C ARG A 23 -9.46 -23.54 36.28
N SER A 24 -8.50 -23.40 37.20
CA SER A 24 -8.77 -23.12 38.62
C SER A 24 -9.41 -21.75 38.88
N PHE A 25 -9.32 -20.81 37.93
CA PHE A 25 -9.89 -19.47 38.07
C PHE A 25 -11.27 -19.34 37.41
N ILE A 26 -11.64 -20.28 36.54
CA ILE A 26 -12.95 -20.33 35.89
C ILE A 26 -13.93 -20.99 36.86
N LYS A 27 -14.81 -20.17 37.45
CA LYS A 27 -15.85 -20.62 38.38
C LYS A 27 -17.12 -21.09 37.66
N GLY A 28 -17.26 -20.82 36.36
CA GLY A 28 -18.37 -21.28 35.53
C GLY A 28 -18.26 -20.75 34.10
N CYS A 29 -18.81 -21.49 33.14
CA CYS A 29 -18.89 -21.09 31.74
C CYS A 29 -20.33 -21.27 31.26
N PHE A 30 -20.91 -20.23 30.68
CA PHE A 30 -22.31 -20.18 30.29
C PHE A 30 -22.40 -19.72 28.83
N THR A 31 -23.31 -20.30 28.07
CA THR A 31 -23.70 -19.74 26.76
C THR A 31 -24.98 -18.95 27.00
N LEU A 32 -24.98 -17.68 26.65
CA LEU A 32 -26.07 -16.75 26.93
C LEU A 32 -26.35 -15.91 25.69
N ASN A 33 -27.57 -15.44 25.55
CA ASN A 33 -27.84 -14.38 24.58
C ASN A 33 -27.24 -13.05 25.06
N ALA A 34 -27.08 -12.09 24.15
CA ALA A 34 -26.40 -10.82 24.44
C ALA A 34 -27.05 -10.02 25.59
N PHE A 35 -28.37 -10.05 25.68
CA PHE A 35 -29.13 -9.34 26.71
C PHE A 35 -28.90 -9.94 28.11
N GLN A 36 -28.87 -11.27 28.21
CA GLN A 36 -28.50 -11.99 29.43
C GLN A 36 -27.02 -11.82 29.79
N ALA A 37 -26.14 -11.62 28.81
CA ALA A 37 -24.72 -11.38 29.05
C ALA A 37 -24.43 -9.96 29.59
N LEU A 38 -25.30 -8.98 29.30
CA LEU A 38 -25.21 -7.62 29.84
C LEU A 38 -25.53 -7.55 31.33
N THR A 39 -26.44 -8.39 31.82
CA THR A 39 -26.87 -8.39 33.23
C THR A 39 -25.87 -9.07 34.17
N LEU A 40 -24.80 -9.66 33.63
CA LEU A 40 -23.78 -10.38 34.41
C LEU A 40 -22.50 -9.57 34.63
N GLY A 41 -22.28 -9.13 35.86
CA GLY A 41 -21.09 -8.39 36.29
C GLY A 41 -21.18 -6.89 35.97
N ARG A 42 -20.03 -6.20 35.87
CA ARG A 42 -19.98 -4.80 35.43
C ARG A 42 -19.68 -4.76 33.93
N ASN A 43 -20.69 -4.96 33.10
CA ASN A 43 -20.53 -5.05 31.65
C ASN A 43 -21.27 -3.89 30.97
N SER A 44 -20.52 -2.96 30.36
CA SER A 44 -21.05 -1.76 29.70
C SER A 44 -20.82 -1.77 28.18
N SER A 45 -20.71 -2.97 27.59
CA SER A 45 -20.46 -3.15 26.16
C SER A 45 -21.65 -2.68 25.33
N SER A 46 -21.50 -1.52 24.67
CA SER A 46 -22.48 -0.99 23.72
C SER A 46 -22.75 -1.91 22.53
N PHE A 47 -21.80 -2.80 22.20
CA PHE A 47 -21.94 -3.80 21.16
C PHE A 47 -22.96 -4.91 21.52
N LEU A 48 -22.94 -5.38 22.77
CA LEU A 48 -23.90 -6.38 23.26
C LEU A 48 -25.29 -5.77 23.48
N ALA A 49 -25.36 -4.46 23.70
CA ALA A 49 -26.61 -3.69 23.81
C ALA A 49 -27.19 -3.29 22.46
N SER A 50 -26.52 -3.60 21.34
CA SER A 50 -27.00 -3.30 20.01
C SER A 50 -28.17 -4.23 19.64
N PRO A 51 -29.33 -3.69 19.23
CA PRO A 51 -30.46 -4.51 18.76
C PRO A 51 -30.16 -5.30 17.48
N CYS A 52 -29.05 -4.99 16.79
CA CYS A 52 -28.61 -5.71 15.59
C CYS A 52 -27.80 -6.98 15.90
N PHE A 53 -27.43 -7.22 17.16
CA PHE A 53 -26.65 -8.39 17.54
C PHE A 53 -27.58 -9.51 18.05
N THR A 54 -27.69 -10.59 17.28
CA THR A 54 -28.57 -11.74 17.56
C THR A 54 -27.81 -13.02 17.93
N GLY A 55 -26.48 -12.94 18.09
CA GLY A 55 -25.62 -14.09 18.35
C GLY A 55 -25.60 -14.55 19.82
N GLU A 56 -25.26 -15.82 20.03
CA GLU A 56 -24.94 -16.33 21.36
C GLU A 56 -23.53 -15.95 21.78
N VAL A 57 -23.36 -15.71 23.08
CA VAL A 57 -22.12 -15.26 23.68
C VAL A 57 -21.72 -16.21 24.79
N LYS A 58 -20.45 -16.63 24.79
CA LYS A 58 -19.92 -17.51 25.83
C LYS A 58 -19.30 -16.68 26.94
N VAL A 59 -19.91 -16.74 28.11
CA VAL A 59 -19.59 -15.95 29.29
C VAL A 59 -18.86 -16.83 30.30
N SER A 60 -17.64 -16.47 30.67
CA SER A 60 -16.87 -17.18 31.69
C SER A 60 -16.80 -16.37 32.97
N LYS A 61 -17.35 -16.91 34.05
CA LYS A 61 -17.34 -16.32 35.39
C LYS A 61 -15.99 -16.60 36.03
N LEU A 62 -15.20 -15.57 36.27
CA LEU A 62 -13.91 -15.69 36.93
C LEU A 62 -14.05 -15.42 38.44
N GLY A 63 -13.21 -16.09 39.25
CA GLY A 63 -13.11 -15.85 40.68
C GLY A 63 -12.75 -14.41 41.06
N ASN A 64 -12.62 -14.11 42.36
CA ASN A 64 -12.28 -12.76 42.84
C ASN A 64 -10.87 -12.37 42.36
N LEU A 65 -10.83 -11.74 41.18
CA LEU A 65 -9.68 -11.05 40.63
C LEU A 65 -9.56 -9.71 41.34
N ARG A 66 -9.13 -9.74 42.61
CA ARG A 66 -8.44 -8.59 43.19
C ARG A 66 -6.99 -8.72 42.73
N TYR A 67 -6.49 -7.67 42.08
CA TYR A 67 -5.13 -7.47 41.57
C TYR A 67 -4.84 -7.74 40.08
N ASN A 68 -4.56 -6.62 39.40
CA ASN A 68 -3.40 -6.35 38.53
C ASN A 68 -3.53 -6.48 37.00
N CYS A 69 -3.14 -5.39 36.33
CA CYS A 69 -2.72 -5.28 34.92
C CYS A 69 -1.94 -6.51 34.40
N LEU A 70 -1.25 -7.26 35.26
CA LEU A 70 -0.54 -8.50 34.96
C LEU A 70 -1.36 -9.57 34.23
N PHE A 71 -2.69 -9.61 34.39
CA PHE A 71 -3.54 -10.57 33.68
C PHE A 71 -3.80 -10.15 32.22
N LEU A 72 -4.09 -8.88 31.97
CA LEU A 72 -4.23 -8.32 30.61
C LEU A 72 -2.89 -8.31 29.86
N LEU A 73 -1.79 -8.04 30.57
CA LEU A 73 -0.40 -8.06 30.04
C LEU A 73 0.02 -9.43 29.50
N ARG A 74 -0.45 -10.54 30.10
CA ARG A 74 -0.14 -11.89 29.62
C ARG A 74 -0.99 -12.27 28.40
N LEU A 75 -2.26 -11.86 28.36
CA LEU A 75 -3.15 -12.19 27.25
C LEU A 75 -2.70 -11.56 25.93
N SER A 76 -2.21 -10.32 25.94
CA SER A 76 -1.78 -9.62 24.72
C SER A 76 -0.54 -10.25 24.08
N SER A 77 0.47 -10.63 24.88
CA SER A 77 1.68 -11.27 24.36
C SER A 77 1.43 -12.69 23.86
N PHE A 78 0.60 -13.49 24.56
CA PHE A 78 0.19 -14.82 24.08
C PHE A 78 -0.65 -14.72 22.80
N PHE A 79 -1.53 -13.72 22.69
CA PHE A 79 -2.30 -13.49 21.47
C PHE A 79 -1.40 -13.13 20.28
N LEU A 80 -0.47 -12.18 20.46
CA LEU A 80 0.50 -11.82 19.43
C LEU A 80 1.39 -13.01 19.04
N PHE A 81 1.84 -13.82 20.01
CA PHE A 81 2.61 -15.03 19.72
C PHE A 81 1.80 -16.05 18.89
N GLY A 82 0.53 -16.29 19.25
CA GLY A 82 -0.36 -17.14 18.47
C GLY A 82 -0.57 -16.63 17.05
N LEU A 83 -0.76 -15.32 16.89
CA LEU A 83 -0.87 -14.70 15.57
C LEU A 83 0.41 -14.77 14.76
N ASP A 84 1.58 -14.64 15.40
CA ASP A 84 2.86 -14.78 14.70
C ASP A 84 3.04 -16.19 14.13
N GLN A 85 2.64 -17.22 14.88
CA GLN A 85 2.67 -18.61 14.40
C GLN A 85 1.75 -18.86 13.20
N GLN A 86 0.59 -18.18 13.15
CA GLN A 86 -0.39 -18.31 12.08
C GLN A 86 -0.05 -17.46 10.84
N LEU A 87 0.19 -16.16 11.03
CA LEU A 87 0.41 -15.19 9.97
C LEU A 87 1.78 -15.36 9.31
N ARG A 88 2.78 -15.75 10.09
CA ARG A 88 4.18 -15.94 9.67
C ARG A 88 4.74 -14.79 8.83
N SER A 89 4.26 -13.56 9.05
CA SER A 89 4.62 -12.37 8.27
C SER A 89 4.97 -11.21 9.19
N PRO A 90 6.19 -10.66 9.10
CA PRO A 90 6.60 -9.55 9.97
C PRO A 90 5.78 -8.29 9.71
N ALA A 91 5.41 -8.03 8.46
CA ALA A 91 4.58 -6.88 8.09
C ALA A 91 3.15 -7.01 8.68
N ALA A 92 2.57 -8.21 8.63
CA ALA A 92 1.27 -8.47 9.23
C ALA A 92 1.31 -8.31 10.75
N MET A 93 2.37 -8.79 11.41
CA MET A 93 2.55 -8.64 12.86
C MET A 93 2.67 -7.18 13.29
N VAL A 94 3.44 -6.36 12.56
CA VAL A 94 3.53 -4.91 12.81
C VAL A 94 2.17 -4.24 12.68
N LEU A 95 1.40 -4.58 11.64
CA LEU A 95 0.07 -4.00 11.42
C LEU A 95 -0.91 -4.40 12.52
N VAL A 96 -0.93 -5.67 12.91
CA VAL A 96 -1.76 -6.20 14.00
C VAL A 96 -1.43 -5.48 15.32
N HIS A 97 -0.14 -5.39 15.67
CA HIS A 97 0.28 -4.71 16.89
C HIS A 97 -0.13 -3.23 16.89
N ALA A 98 0.06 -2.53 15.77
CA ALA A 98 -0.36 -1.14 15.63
C ALA A 98 -1.89 -0.97 15.74
N ALA A 99 -2.66 -1.85 15.08
CA ALA A 99 -4.13 -1.80 15.11
C ALA A 99 -4.69 -2.08 16.51
N LEU A 100 -4.15 -3.09 17.20
CA LEU A 100 -4.54 -3.40 18.58
C LEU A 100 -4.14 -2.28 19.53
N LYS A 101 -2.94 -1.70 19.37
CA LYS A 101 -2.49 -0.57 20.17
C LYS A 101 -3.43 0.63 19.99
N TRP A 102 -3.78 0.95 18.74
CA TRP A 102 -4.76 1.99 18.42
C TRP A 102 -6.14 1.70 19.01
N PHE A 103 -6.64 0.46 18.89
CA PHE A 103 -7.91 0.07 19.50
C PHE A 103 -7.90 0.26 21.02
N HIS A 104 -6.82 -0.15 21.69
CA HIS A 104 -6.67 0.03 23.13
C HIS A 104 -6.55 1.50 23.57
N SER A 105 -6.20 2.44 22.67
CA SER A 105 -6.23 3.87 23.01
C SER A 105 -7.63 4.48 23.15
N PHE A 106 -8.68 3.77 22.72
CA PHE A 106 -10.07 4.18 22.94
C PHE A 106 -10.69 3.60 24.20
N VAL A 107 -10.01 2.68 24.88
CA VAL A 107 -10.52 2.08 26.11
C VAL A 107 -10.30 3.10 27.24
N PRO A 108 -11.35 3.54 27.94
CA PRO A 108 -11.25 4.48 29.06
C PRO A 108 -10.72 3.73 30.29
N ASP A 109 -9.44 3.38 30.24
CA ASP A 109 -8.67 2.82 31.34
C ASP A 109 -7.49 3.77 31.60
N ASP A 110 -7.28 4.15 32.86
CA ASP A 110 -6.19 5.06 33.26
C ASP A 110 -4.80 4.37 33.22
N GLY A 111 -4.76 3.10 32.84
CA GLY A 111 -3.56 2.28 32.74
C GLY A 111 -2.77 2.48 31.43
N PRO A 112 -1.48 2.13 31.42
CA PRO A 112 -0.68 2.12 30.20
C PRO A 112 -1.20 1.07 29.21
N ASN A 113 -1.10 1.38 27.92
CA ASN A 113 -1.55 0.47 26.86
C ASN A 113 -0.88 -0.91 27.03
N PRO A 114 -1.65 -2.01 27.08
CA PRO A 114 -1.10 -3.34 27.33
C PRO A 114 -0.13 -3.81 26.23
N LEU A 115 -0.11 -3.15 25.06
CA LEU A 115 0.79 -3.46 23.95
C LEU A 115 2.11 -2.67 23.99
N ASP A 116 2.26 -1.70 24.89
CA ASP A 116 3.49 -0.93 25.05
C ASP A 116 4.56 -1.63 25.88
N ASN A 117 4.24 -2.79 26.45
CA ASN A 117 5.17 -3.58 27.24
C ASN A 117 6.33 -4.15 26.38
N ALA A 118 7.45 -4.43 27.05
CA ALA A 118 8.67 -4.92 26.40
C ALA A 118 8.49 -6.29 25.73
N CYS A 119 7.63 -7.17 26.27
CA CYS A 119 7.37 -8.48 25.71
C CYS A 119 6.68 -8.39 24.33
N CYS A 120 5.63 -7.57 24.21
CA CYS A 120 4.94 -7.30 22.95
C CYS A 120 5.90 -6.68 21.92
N LYS A 121 6.69 -5.68 22.32
CA LYS A 121 7.71 -5.08 21.43
C LYS A 121 8.75 -6.10 20.96
N ASN A 122 9.28 -6.91 21.89
CA ASN A 122 10.28 -7.94 21.57
C ASN A 122 9.70 -9.06 20.69
N LEU A 123 8.42 -9.40 20.81
CA LEU A 123 7.75 -10.34 19.90
C LEU A 123 7.69 -9.79 18.47
N ILE A 124 7.38 -8.50 18.29
CA ILE A 124 7.39 -7.87 16.98
C ILE A 124 8.81 -7.82 16.41
N GLU A 125 9.80 -7.49 17.22
CA GLU A 125 11.20 -7.51 16.80
C GLU A 125 11.70 -8.93 16.50
N CYS A 126 11.27 -9.94 17.26
CA CYS A 126 11.55 -11.34 16.96
C CYS A 126 10.97 -11.75 15.61
N ALA A 127 9.69 -11.43 15.35
CA ALA A 127 9.04 -11.69 14.06
C ALA A 127 9.80 -11.01 12.91
N LYS A 128 10.23 -9.75 13.10
CA LYS A 128 11.08 -9.04 12.11
C LYS A 128 12.40 -9.76 11.90
N ARG A 129 13.16 -10.11 12.94
CA ARG A 129 14.49 -10.73 12.80
C ARG A 129 14.44 -12.13 12.20
N THR A 130 13.45 -12.93 12.59
CA THR A 130 13.37 -14.35 12.19
C THR A 130 12.67 -14.58 10.87
N ARG A 131 11.74 -13.69 10.47
CA ARG A 131 10.86 -13.90 9.30
C ARG A 131 11.03 -12.85 8.20
N SER A 132 11.87 -11.83 8.39
CA SER A 132 12.14 -10.87 7.31
C SER A 132 13.08 -11.50 6.30
N ASN A 133 12.64 -11.49 5.05
CA ASN A 133 13.50 -11.76 3.91
C ASN A 133 14.03 -10.44 3.34
N PRO A 134 15.16 -10.45 2.63
CA PRO A 134 15.56 -9.33 1.79
C PRO A 134 14.38 -8.86 0.94
N VAL A 135 14.15 -7.55 0.89
CA VAL A 135 13.03 -6.98 0.13
C VAL A 135 13.30 -7.20 -1.36
N ASP A 136 12.47 -8.02 -2.01
CA ASP A 136 12.48 -8.18 -3.47
C ASP A 136 11.92 -6.92 -4.15
N LYS A 137 12.83 -5.99 -4.48
CA LYS A 137 12.50 -4.76 -5.19
C LYS A 137 12.27 -5.07 -6.67
N LYS A 138 11.23 -4.49 -7.26
CA LYS A 138 10.97 -4.64 -8.69
C LYS A 138 12.01 -3.91 -9.52
N LYS A 139 12.47 -4.56 -10.59
CA LYS A 139 13.47 -4.01 -11.51
C LYS A 139 12.94 -2.71 -12.15
N PRO A 140 13.83 -1.76 -12.48
CA PRO A 140 13.44 -0.51 -13.13
C PRO A 140 12.80 -0.83 -14.49
N ALA A 141 11.67 -0.19 -14.80
CA ALA A 141 10.91 -0.50 -16.00
C ALA A 141 11.67 -0.13 -17.28
N ILE A 142 11.56 -0.99 -18.29
CA ILE A 142 12.15 -0.79 -19.61
C ILE A 142 11.13 -0.05 -20.48
N ILE A 143 11.02 1.26 -20.25
CA ILE A 143 9.96 2.07 -20.87
C ILE A 143 10.10 2.14 -22.40
N ARG A 144 11.33 2.16 -22.91
CA ARG A 144 11.61 2.27 -24.35
C ARG A 144 11.02 1.10 -25.13
N SER A 145 11.15 -0.14 -24.64
CA SER A 145 10.63 -1.32 -25.34
C SER A 145 9.09 -1.37 -25.36
N ILE A 146 8.43 -0.83 -24.33
CA ILE A 146 6.97 -0.64 -24.34
C ILE A 146 6.58 0.36 -25.42
N ILE A 147 7.25 1.52 -25.48
CA ILE A 147 6.97 2.57 -26.47
C ILE A 147 7.21 2.04 -27.89
N ASP A 148 8.37 1.43 -28.12
CA ASP A 148 8.75 0.91 -29.44
C ASP A 148 7.77 -0.14 -29.98
N ARG A 149 7.07 -0.85 -29.10
CA ARG A 149 6.06 -1.85 -29.50
C ARG A 149 4.65 -1.28 -29.68
N HIS A 150 4.25 -0.38 -28.81
CA HIS A 150 2.84 0.01 -28.64
C HIS A 150 2.53 1.44 -29.12
N ASP A 151 3.52 2.18 -29.62
CA ASP A 151 3.38 3.55 -30.13
C ASP A 151 3.58 3.65 -31.66
N ALA A 152 3.29 2.58 -32.40
CA ALA A 152 3.28 2.61 -33.87
C ALA A 152 2.19 3.56 -34.42
N GLU A 153 2.29 4.04 -35.66
CA GLU A 153 1.36 5.01 -36.27
C GLU A 153 -0.12 4.58 -36.17
N GLU A 154 -0.39 3.32 -36.49
CA GLU A 154 -1.71 2.67 -36.42
C GLU A 154 -2.03 2.02 -35.06
N ALA A 155 -1.38 2.47 -33.98
CA ALA A 155 -1.57 1.89 -32.65
C ALA A 155 -3.02 2.02 -32.16
N SER A 156 -3.54 0.93 -31.60
CA SER A 156 -4.88 0.95 -31.04
C SER A 156 -4.97 1.84 -29.80
N LEU A 157 -6.16 2.36 -29.49
CA LEU A 157 -6.39 3.14 -28.26
C LEU A 157 -5.96 2.38 -26.97
N LYS A 158 -6.03 1.04 -26.99
CA LYS A 158 -5.55 0.20 -25.89
C LYS A 158 -4.03 0.32 -25.71
N ASP A 159 -3.29 0.30 -26.83
CA ASP A 159 -1.83 0.37 -26.87
C ASP A 159 -1.35 1.78 -26.50
N LEU A 160 -1.92 2.82 -27.11
CA LEU A 160 -1.65 4.21 -26.76
C LEU A 160 -1.89 4.49 -25.28
N ARG A 161 -2.95 3.93 -24.69
CA ARG A 161 -3.22 4.08 -23.24
C ARG A 161 -2.13 3.45 -22.38
N ILE A 162 -1.67 2.23 -22.67
CA ILE A 162 -0.63 1.60 -21.84
C ILE A 162 0.72 2.30 -22.02
N THR A 163 1.03 2.77 -23.23
CA THR A 163 2.20 3.59 -23.53
C THR A 163 2.15 4.90 -22.74
N ALA A 164 1.03 5.62 -22.77
CA ALA A 164 0.84 6.87 -22.03
C ALA A 164 0.92 6.67 -20.51
N ILE A 165 0.26 5.65 -19.95
CA ILE A 165 0.36 5.30 -18.52
C ILE A 165 1.80 5.01 -18.13
N SER A 166 2.51 4.22 -18.94
CA SER A 166 3.88 3.80 -18.64
C SER A 166 4.84 4.98 -18.75
N SER A 167 4.74 5.76 -19.82
CA SER A 167 5.60 6.93 -20.07
C SER A 167 5.37 8.00 -19.01
N LEU A 168 4.11 8.30 -18.69
CA LEU A 168 3.77 9.28 -17.68
C LEU A 168 4.17 8.81 -16.27
N GLY A 169 3.90 7.55 -15.93
CA GLY A 169 4.30 6.94 -14.67
C GLY A 169 5.81 6.94 -14.45
N PHE A 170 6.57 6.71 -15.53
CA PHE A 170 8.03 6.77 -15.53
C PHE A 170 8.54 8.21 -15.40
N ALA A 171 8.07 9.14 -16.23
CA ALA A 171 8.57 10.51 -16.26
C ALA A 171 8.16 11.32 -15.02
N GLY A 172 6.92 11.17 -14.57
CA GLY A 172 6.38 11.89 -13.43
C GLY A 172 6.52 11.16 -12.11
N PHE A 173 7.25 10.04 -12.04
CA PHE A 173 7.43 9.19 -10.86
C PHE A 173 6.11 8.80 -10.18
N PHE A 174 4.99 8.72 -10.91
CA PHE A 174 3.68 8.53 -10.29
C PHE A 174 3.57 7.15 -9.63
N ARG A 175 2.92 7.10 -8.45
CA ARG A 175 2.37 5.83 -7.96
C ARG A 175 1.13 5.52 -8.77
N PHE A 176 0.77 4.24 -8.85
CA PHE A 176 -0.48 3.88 -9.52
C PHE A 176 -1.67 4.65 -8.93
N ASN A 177 -1.78 4.80 -7.61
CA ASN A 177 -2.91 5.52 -7.02
C ASN A 177 -2.97 7.02 -7.38
N ASP A 178 -1.91 7.60 -7.92
CA ASP A 178 -1.91 8.98 -8.39
C ASP A 178 -2.56 9.04 -9.79
N LEU A 179 -2.22 8.10 -10.69
CA LEU A 179 -2.60 8.12 -12.12
C LEU A 179 -4.13 8.14 -12.39
N PRO A 180 -4.99 7.26 -11.82
CA PRO A 180 -6.43 7.31 -12.00
C PRO A 180 -7.12 8.53 -11.37
N ASN A 181 -6.41 9.33 -10.56
CA ASN A 181 -6.93 10.55 -9.95
C ASN A 181 -6.53 11.81 -10.72
N ILE A 182 -5.64 11.69 -11.71
CA ILE A 182 -5.37 12.77 -12.67
C ILE A 182 -6.56 12.87 -13.61
N LEU A 183 -7.08 14.08 -13.78
CA LEU A 183 -8.15 14.43 -14.70
C LEU A 183 -7.54 15.23 -15.84
N PRO A 184 -8.14 15.25 -17.05
CA PRO A 184 -7.69 16.10 -18.16
C PRO A 184 -7.53 17.57 -17.75
N LYS A 185 -8.45 18.10 -16.93
CA LYS A 185 -8.40 19.48 -16.42
C LYS A 185 -7.25 19.78 -15.46
N HIS A 186 -6.52 18.77 -15.01
CA HIS A 186 -5.32 18.95 -14.18
C HIS A 186 -4.07 19.11 -15.04
N LEU A 187 -4.19 19.03 -16.38
CA LEU A 187 -3.09 19.18 -17.31
C LEU A 187 -3.07 20.61 -17.85
N THR A 188 -1.99 21.33 -17.57
CA THR A 188 -1.70 22.62 -18.18
C THR A 188 -0.55 22.43 -19.15
N PHE A 189 -0.84 22.47 -20.45
CA PHE A 189 0.20 22.37 -21.46
C PHE A 189 0.83 23.74 -21.74
N CYS A 190 2.12 23.86 -21.50
CA CYS A 190 2.91 25.06 -21.76
C CYS A 190 3.83 24.84 -22.97
N ASP A 191 4.52 25.90 -23.39
CA ASP A 191 5.60 25.72 -24.34
C ASP A 191 6.78 24.97 -23.67
N GLY A 192 7.27 23.93 -24.32
CA GLY A 192 8.35 23.09 -23.80
C GLY A 192 8.03 22.14 -22.63
N PHE A 193 6.85 22.16 -22.00
CA PHE A 193 6.50 21.21 -20.91
C PHE A 193 5.00 21.05 -20.66
N VAL A 194 4.62 20.07 -19.83
CA VAL A 194 3.28 19.97 -19.24
C VAL A 194 3.39 20.03 -17.72
N GLU A 195 2.53 20.84 -17.12
CA GLU A 195 2.31 20.87 -15.68
C GLU A 195 1.11 19.98 -15.34
N ILE A 196 1.27 19.15 -14.30
CA ILE A 196 0.24 18.20 -13.87
C ILE A 196 -0.05 18.41 -12.39
N LEU A 197 -1.28 18.85 -12.09
CA LEU A 197 -1.80 18.89 -10.73
C LEU A 197 -2.14 17.48 -10.25
N VAL A 198 -1.53 17.10 -9.12
CA VAL A 198 -1.82 15.89 -8.36
C VAL A 198 -2.66 16.30 -7.15
N PRO A 199 -4.00 16.23 -7.23
CA PRO A 199 -4.88 16.76 -6.17
C PRO A 199 -4.83 15.94 -4.87
N ARG A 200 -4.33 14.69 -4.95
CA ARG A 200 -4.18 13.81 -3.80
C ARG A 200 -3.05 12.85 -4.07
N SER A 201 -2.17 12.68 -3.09
CA SER A 201 -1.16 11.62 -3.08
C SER A 201 -1.15 10.90 -1.74
N LYS A 202 -0.49 9.74 -1.65
CA LYS A 202 -0.36 9.01 -0.37
C LYS A 202 0.29 9.87 0.73
N THR A 203 1.23 10.73 0.35
CA THR A 203 1.98 11.59 1.27
C THR A 203 1.30 12.93 1.54
N ASP A 204 0.29 13.29 0.74
CA ASP A 204 -0.50 14.50 0.89
C ASP A 204 -1.79 14.21 1.69
N VAL A 205 -1.62 14.14 3.01
CA VAL A 205 -2.71 13.83 3.96
C VAL A 205 -3.72 14.98 4.03
N TYR A 206 -3.25 16.22 3.89
CA TYR A 206 -4.07 17.44 3.99
C TYR A 206 -4.68 17.90 2.67
N LYS A 207 -4.38 17.21 1.56
CA LYS A 207 -4.87 17.51 0.20
C LYS A 207 -4.47 18.91 -0.27
N GLU A 208 -3.25 19.32 0.06
CA GLU A 208 -2.66 20.58 -0.41
C GLU A 208 -2.43 20.54 -1.94
N GLY A 209 -2.36 19.35 -2.52
CA GLY A 209 -2.02 19.16 -3.93
C GLY A 209 -0.51 19.27 -4.16
N ASN A 210 -0.06 18.74 -5.29
CA ASN A 210 1.34 18.87 -5.70
C ASN A 210 1.41 18.98 -7.22
N TYR A 211 2.37 19.74 -7.73
CA TYR A 211 2.58 19.93 -9.16
C TYR A 211 3.78 19.12 -9.64
N VAL A 212 3.58 18.39 -10.73
CA VAL A 212 4.64 17.65 -11.42
C VAL A 212 4.83 18.26 -12.79
N TYR A 213 6.07 18.66 -13.09
CA TYR A 213 6.44 19.26 -14.37
C TYR A 213 7.15 18.21 -15.22
N ILE A 214 6.69 18.03 -16.46
CA ILE A 214 7.26 17.06 -17.40
C ILE A 214 7.66 17.80 -18.67
N VAL A 215 8.97 17.83 -18.92
CA VAL A 215 9.57 18.47 -20.09
C VAL A 215 9.17 17.76 -21.39
N LYS A 216 8.89 18.55 -22.43
CA LYS A 216 8.75 18.10 -23.81
C LYS A 216 10.15 17.84 -24.36
N LEU A 217 10.33 16.67 -24.96
CA LEU A 217 11.60 16.23 -25.53
C LEU A 217 11.46 16.15 -27.04
N GLU A 218 12.56 16.36 -27.74
CA GLU A 218 12.62 16.26 -29.21
C GLU A 218 13.01 14.85 -29.66
N ASN A 219 12.33 13.84 -29.13
CA ASN A 219 12.54 12.44 -29.54
C ASN A 219 11.25 11.62 -29.41
N LYS A 220 11.23 10.44 -30.03
CA LYS A 220 10.08 9.53 -30.02
C LYS A 220 9.67 9.04 -28.62
N TYR A 221 10.55 9.14 -27.63
CA TYR A 221 10.26 8.73 -26.26
C TYR A 221 9.70 9.89 -25.41
N CYS A 222 9.32 11.02 -26.02
CA CYS A 222 8.80 12.18 -25.32
C CYS A 222 7.49 11.88 -24.58
N PRO A 223 7.45 11.99 -23.23
CA PRO A 223 6.23 11.74 -22.46
C PRO A 223 5.09 12.70 -22.80
N VAL A 224 5.41 13.96 -23.11
CA VAL A 224 4.41 14.98 -23.48
C VAL A 224 3.77 14.66 -24.82
N ALA A 225 4.56 14.25 -25.81
CA ALA A 225 4.06 13.88 -27.14
C ALA A 225 3.17 12.64 -27.06
N ILE A 226 3.62 11.60 -26.35
CA ILE A 226 2.85 10.36 -26.12
C ILE A 226 1.53 10.66 -25.40
N LEU A 227 1.55 11.53 -24.39
CA LEU A 227 0.34 11.92 -23.67
C LEU A 227 -0.66 12.66 -24.57
N ARG A 228 -0.19 13.63 -25.38
CA ARG A 228 -1.04 14.35 -26.34
C ARG A 228 -1.65 13.40 -27.36
N ARG A 229 -0.85 12.51 -27.92
CA ARG A 229 -1.32 11.49 -28.88
C ARG A 229 -2.43 10.62 -28.30
N TYR A 230 -2.28 10.19 -27.04
CA TYR A 230 -3.35 9.45 -26.37
C TYR A 230 -4.61 10.30 -26.18
N ILE A 231 -4.47 11.56 -25.75
CA ILE A 231 -5.61 12.49 -25.56
C ILE A 231 -6.37 12.70 -26.86
N GLU A 232 -5.66 12.91 -27.97
CA GLU A 232 -6.22 13.10 -29.31
C GLU A 232 -6.94 11.83 -29.81
N ALA A 233 -6.25 10.67 -29.79
CA ALA A 233 -6.83 9.41 -30.22
C ALA A 233 -8.04 8.96 -29.39
N ALA A 234 -8.07 9.35 -28.11
CA ALA A 234 -9.14 9.04 -27.19
C ALA A 234 -10.23 10.13 -27.12
N THR A 235 -10.09 11.18 -27.94
CA THR A 235 -10.99 12.34 -28.03
C THR A 235 -11.35 12.93 -26.65
N LEU A 236 -10.34 13.08 -25.79
CA LEU A 236 -10.52 13.58 -24.44
C LEU A 236 -10.69 15.10 -24.43
N ASP A 237 -11.81 15.54 -23.88
CA ASP A 237 -12.02 16.93 -23.51
C ASP A 237 -11.15 17.29 -22.30
N LEU A 238 -10.30 18.32 -22.46
CA LEU A 238 -9.41 18.83 -21.42
C LEU A 238 -10.16 19.49 -20.26
N SER A 239 -11.41 19.91 -20.44
CA SER A 239 -12.25 20.44 -19.35
C SER A 239 -12.95 19.34 -18.54
N SER A 240 -12.84 18.08 -18.97
CA SER A 240 -13.58 16.95 -18.40
C SER A 240 -13.24 16.67 -16.93
N HIS A 241 -14.28 16.37 -16.15
CA HIS A 241 -14.17 15.88 -14.76
C HIS A 241 -13.98 14.36 -14.65
N LEU A 242 -13.94 13.66 -15.77
CA LEU A 242 -13.72 12.21 -15.81
C LEU A 242 -12.21 11.89 -15.78
N PRO A 243 -11.81 10.71 -15.26
CA PRO A 243 -10.41 10.31 -15.19
C PRO A 243 -9.68 10.43 -16.53
N LEU A 244 -8.40 10.83 -16.50
CA LEU A 244 -7.56 10.86 -17.70
C LEU A 244 -7.41 9.45 -18.29
N PHE A 245 -7.09 8.47 -17.44
CA PHE A 245 -7.00 7.06 -17.84
C PHE A 245 -8.25 6.29 -17.43
N ARG A 246 -9.07 5.95 -18.42
CA ARG A 246 -10.36 5.28 -18.22
C ARG A 246 -10.33 3.81 -18.60
N LEU A 247 -11.35 3.08 -18.13
CA LEU A 247 -11.64 1.73 -18.62
C LEU A 247 -11.95 1.75 -20.12
N LEU A 248 -11.56 0.70 -20.82
CA LEU A 248 -11.88 0.53 -22.24
C LEU A 248 -12.92 -0.58 -22.40
N MET A 249 -13.92 -0.33 -23.25
CA MET A 249 -14.84 -1.34 -23.77
C MET A 249 -14.37 -1.73 -25.16
N ARG A 250 -14.32 -3.03 -25.43
CA ARG A 250 -14.04 -3.54 -26.77
C ARG A 250 -15.34 -3.58 -27.57
N ASN A 251 -15.34 -2.93 -28.71
CA ASN A 251 -16.38 -3.00 -29.73
C ASN A 251 -15.94 -3.97 -30.85
N LYS A 252 -16.78 -4.17 -31.88
CA LYS A 252 -16.52 -5.15 -32.97
C LYS A 252 -15.12 -5.00 -33.59
N SER A 253 -14.67 -3.76 -33.82
CA SER A 253 -13.38 -3.46 -34.45
C SER A 253 -12.51 -2.45 -33.68
N SER A 254 -13.02 -1.83 -32.61
CA SER A 254 -12.33 -0.72 -31.93
C SER A 254 -12.47 -0.75 -30.40
N TYR A 255 -11.81 0.17 -29.72
CA TYR A 255 -11.97 0.39 -28.28
C TYR A 255 -12.60 1.76 -28.02
N SER A 256 -13.49 1.83 -27.04
CA SER A 256 -14.10 3.08 -26.56
C SER A 256 -13.90 3.26 -25.06
N LEU A 257 -13.85 4.51 -24.59
CA LEU A 257 -13.71 4.83 -23.17
C LEU A 257 -15.04 4.63 -22.41
N ARG A 258 -14.96 4.15 -21.17
CA ARG A 258 -16.07 4.20 -20.21
C ARG A 258 -15.83 5.27 -19.14
N ASN A 259 -16.87 5.70 -18.45
CA ASN A 259 -16.79 6.76 -17.42
C ASN A 259 -16.18 6.29 -16.07
N GLY A 260 -15.42 5.20 -16.04
CA GLY A 260 -14.85 4.60 -14.84
C GLY A 260 -13.33 4.70 -14.75
N LYS A 261 -12.82 4.84 -13.52
CA LYS A 261 -11.38 4.78 -13.22
C LYS A 261 -10.81 3.41 -13.58
N LEU A 262 -9.59 3.40 -14.11
CA LEU A 262 -8.83 2.16 -14.26
C LEU A 262 -8.49 1.59 -12.87
N SER A 263 -8.80 0.32 -12.63
CA SER A 263 -8.45 -0.34 -11.36
C SER A 263 -6.98 -0.76 -11.32
N TYR A 264 -6.42 -0.87 -10.10
CA TYR A 264 -5.04 -1.32 -9.90
C TYR A 264 -4.79 -2.69 -10.51
N THR A 265 -5.68 -3.65 -10.25
CA THR A 265 -5.58 -5.01 -10.77
C THR A 265 -5.57 -5.01 -12.28
N ARG A 266 -6.52 -4.31 -12.92
CA ARG A 266 -6.60 -4.27 -14.38
C ARG A 266 -5.37 -3.63 -15.02
N CYS A 267 -4.89 -2.51 -14.48
CA CYS A 267 -3.68 -1.85 -14.99
C CYS A 267 -2.45 -2.74 -14.82
N ARG A 268 -2.30 -3.37 -13.66
CA ARG A 268 -1.18 -4.27 -13.35
C ARG A 268 -1.16 -5.46 -14.30
N ASP A 269 -2.31 -6.06 -14.55
CA ASP A 269 -2.40 -7.25 -15.39
C ASP A 269 -2.10 -6.89 -16.85
N ILE A 270 -2.63 -5.76 -17.35
CA ILE A 270 -2.26 -5.24 -18.68
C ILE A 270 -0.75 -5.00 -18.77
N PHE A 271 -0.16 -4.30 -17.81
CA PHE A 271 1.27 -4.01 -17.77
C PHE A 271 2.12 -5.27 -17.76
N LYS A 272 1.74 -6.27 -16.96
CA LYS A 272 2.44 -7.56 -16.89
C LYS A 272 2.30 -8.37 -18.17
N THR A 273 1.13 -8.37 -18.80
CA THR A 273 0.95 -9.01 -20.11
C THR A 273 1.84 -8.36 -21.16
N THR A 274 1.85 -7.03 -21.24
CA THR A 274 2.73 -6.29 -22.16
C THR A 274 4.20 -6.65 -21.97
N LEU A 275 4.68 -6.72 -20.72
CA LEU A 275 6.07 -7.12 -20.43
C LEU A 275 6.35 -8.58 -20.78
N LYS A 276 5.40 -9.48 -20.53
CA LYS A 276 5.52 -10.88 -20.92
C LYS A 276 5.66 -11.02 -22.44
N ASP A 277 4.84 -10.29 -23.19
CA ASP A 277 4.88 -10.30 -24.65
C ASP A 277 6.23 -9.76 -25.15
N LEU A 278 6.87 -8.87 -24.40
CA LEU A 278 8.23 -8.33 -24.65
C LEU A 278 9.37 -9.28 -24.25
N GLY A 279 9.06 -10.45 -23.69
CA GLY A 279 10.06 -11.44 -23.27
C GLY A 279 10.62 -11.21 -21.85
N TYR A 280 10.04 -10.30 -21.07
CA TYR A 280 10.45 -10.07 -19.68
C TYR A 280 9.66 -10.93 -18.70
N ASP A 281 10.30 -11.37 -17.61
CA ASP A 281 9.61 -12.10 -16.54
C ASP A 281 8.66 -11.18 -15.74
N PRO A 282 7.33 -11.37 -15.79
CA PRO A 282 6.37 -10.53 -15.06
C PRO A 282 6.48 -10.61 -13.54
N LYS A 283 7.27 -11.53 -12.98
CA LYS A 283 7.56 -11.60 -11.54
C LYS A 283 8.52 -10.48 -11.11
N GLU A 284 9.46 -10.10 -11.96
CA GLU A 284 10.48 -9.09 -11.67
C GLU A 284 9.94 -7.65 -11.76
N TYR A 285 8.81 -7.46 -12.45
CA TYR A 285 8.24 -6.15 -12.73
C TYR A 285 6.85 -5.95 -12.14
N GLY A 286 6.50 -4.69 -11.90
CA GLY A 286 5.16 -4.26 -11.52
C GLY A 286 4.97 -2.76 -11.77
N LEU A 287 3.81 -2.22 -11.43
CA LEU A 287 3.54 -0.79 -11.67
C LEU A 287 4.51 0.14 -10.92
N TYR A 288 5.08 -0.32 -9.81
CA TYR A 288 6.14 0.41 -9.10
C TYR A 288 7.47 0.47 -9.86
N SER A 289 7.70 -0.43 -10.83
CA SER A 289 8.87 -0.40 -11.71
C SER A 289 8.95 0.89 -12.53
N LEU A 290 7.81 1.52 -12.85
CA LEU A 290 7.79 2.80 -13.55
C LEU A 290 8.41 3.89 -12.69
N ARG A 291 7.96 3.98 -11.44
CA ARG A 291 8.46 4.96 -10.47
C ARG A 291 9.92 4.72 -10.08
N SER A 292 10.32 3.49 -9.79
CA SER A 292 11.74 3.17 -9.51
C SER A 292 12.61 3.36 -10.74
N GLY A 293 12.11 3.00 -11.92
CA GLY A 293 12.81 3.19 -13.20
C GLY A 293 13.09 4.65 -13.49
N GLY A 294 12.09 5.52 -13.37
CA GLY A 294 12.28 6.96 -13.56
C GLY A 294 13.28 7.54 -12.56
N ALA A 295 13.12 7.20 -11.27
CA ALA A 295 14.02 7.65 -10.20
C ALA A 295 15.47 7.23 -10.45
N THR A 296 15.67 5.96 -10.81
CA THR A 296 16.98 5.39 -11.11
C THR A 296 17.59 6.01 -12.35
N ALA A 297 16.80 6.22 -13.41
CA ALA A 297 17.29 6.80 -14.66
C ALA A 297 17.83 8.22 -14.52
N VAL A 298 17.28 9.01 -13.59
CA VAL A 298 17.85 10.32 -13.24
C VAL A 298 19.21 10.10 -12.59
N ILE A 299 19.29 9.37 -11.48
CA ILE A 299 20.55 9.20 -10.72
C ILE A 299 21.66 8.54 -11.55
N SER A 300 21.32 7.58 -12.42
CA SER A 300 22.30 6.89 -13.26
C SER A 300 22.84 7.75 -14.41
N ASN A 301 22.20 8.89 -14.71
CA ASN A 301 22.67 9.78 -15.76
C ASN A 301 23.75 10.70 -15.19
N ASN A 302 24.97 10.66 -15.73
CA ASN A 302 26.08 11.50 -15.27
C ASN A 302 25.79 13.01 -15.35
N ALA A 303 24.88 13.45 -16.23
CA ALA A 303 24.44 14.85 -16.29
C ALA A 303 23.49 15.24 -15.12
N SER A 304 23.00 14.27 -14.36
CA SER A 304 22.09 14.49 -13.22
C SER A 304 22.78 14.99 -11.95
N ILE A 305 24.11 15.08 -11.93
CA ILE A 305 24.87 15.73 -10.84
C ILE A 305 24.33 17.15 -10.58
N ALA A 306 23.74 17.80 -11.59
CA ALA A 306 23.09 19.10 -11.48
C ALA A 306 21.68 19.09 -10.84
N VAL A 307 21.02 17.94 -10.70
CA VAL A 307 19.69 17.86 -10.10
C VAL A 307 19.81 17.89 -8.59
N SER A 308 19.40 19.00 -7.97
CA SER A 308 19.40 19.09 -6.51
C SER A 308 18.52 18.00 -5.88
N GLU A 309 18.98 17.45 -4.76
CA GLU A 309 18.24 16.44 -4.00
C GLU A 309 16.84 16.93 -3.61
N ARG A 310 16.70 18.24 -3.32
CA ARG A 310 15.43 18.89 -3.03
C ARG A 310 14.45 18.76 -4.21
N LEU A 311 14.87 19.11 -5.42
CA LEU A 311 14.02 19.00 -6.61
C LEU A 311 13.64 17.55 -6.89
N PHE A 312 14.59 16.63 -6.75
CA PHE A 312 14.33 15.20 -6.92
C PHE A 312 13.28 14.68 -5.92
N LYS A 313 13.37 15.11 -4.65
CA LYS A 313 12.36 14.79 -3.61
C LYS A 313 11.00 15.40 -3.90
N LEU A 314 10.95 16.64 -4.36
CA LEU A 314 9.71 17.32 -4.75
C LEU A 314 9.01 16.58 -5.90
N HIS A 315 9.74 16.27 -6.97
CA HIS A 315 9.21 15.53 -8.13
C HIS A 315 8.70 14.13 -7.75
N GLY A 316 9.48 13.43 -6.94
CA GLY A 316 9.08 12.15 -6.37
C GLY A 316 7.94 12.26 -5.36
N ARG A 317 7.67 13.42 -4.75
CA ARG A 317 6.81 13.57 -3.56
C ARG A 317 7.27 12.65 -2.41
N TRP A 318 8.58 12.62 -2.14
CA TRP A 318 9.16 11.91 -1.00
C TRP A 318 9.36 12.87 0.19
N LYS A 319 8.81 12.51 1.36
CA LYS A 319 8.98 13.31 2.59
C LYS A 319 10.36 13.11 3.24
N THR A 320 10.89 11.89 3.19
CA THR A 320 12.17 11.53 3.84
C THR A 320 13.17 10.97 2.83
N ASN A 321 14.44 10.93 3.20
CA ASN A 321 15.52 10.44 2.33
C ASN A 321 15.44 8.91 2.19
N GLU A 322 15.11 8.20 3.27
CA GLU A 322 14.95 6.75 3.26
C GLU A 322 13.82 6.33 2.30
N ALA A 323 12.74 7.12 2.24
CA ALA A 323 11.63 6.86 1.33
C ALA A 323 12.03 7.02 -0.16
N LYS A 324 13.01 7.88 -0.46
CA LYS A 324 13.60 8.08 -1.78
C LYS A 324 14.51 6.89 -2.12
N ASP A 325 15.41 6.52 -1.22
CA ASP A 325 16.43 5.48 -1.40
C ASP A 325 15.83 4.07 -1.59
N ILE A 326 14.59 3.85 -1.16
CA ILE A 326 13.86 2.62 -1.49
C ILE A 326 13.69 2.45 -3.01
N TYR A 327 13.51 3.53 -3.76
CA TYR A 327 13.19 3.50 -5.20
C TYR A 327 14.40 3.63 -6.13
N VAL A 328 15.50 4.22 -5.65
CA VAL A 328 16.74 4.34 -6.41
C VAL A 328 17.48 3.01 -6.32
N LEU A 329 17.83 2.44 -7.47
CA LEU A 329 18.66 1.25 -7.57
C LEU A 329 20.01 1.66 -8.15
N GLU A 330 21.07 1.55 -7.36
CA GLU A 330 22.42 1.81 -7.87
C GLU A 330 22.81 0.74 -8.89
N THR A 331 23.32 1.20 -10.03
CA THR A 331 23.83 0.31 -11.07
C THR A 331 25.05 -0.44 -10.54
N GLU A 332 25.30 -1.63 -11.08
CA GLU A 332 26.48 -2.41 -10.71
C GLU A 332 27.76 -1.61 -10.98
N CYS A 333 27.84 -0.90 -12.11
CA CYS A 333 28.95 -0.02 -12.45
C CYS A 333 29.20 1.06 -11.37
N ASN A 334 28.15 1.71 -10.86
CA ASN A 334 28.28 2.71 -9.79
C ASN A 334 28.78 2.06 -8.50
N ARG A 335 28.28 0.88 -8.14
CA ARG A 335 28.72 0.17 -6.93
C ARG A 335 30.17 -0.31 -7.04
N LEU A 336 30.57 -0.78 -8.22
CA LEU A 336 31.95 -1.18 -8.52
C LEU A 336 32.92 0.00 -8.52
N SER A 337 32.45 1.24 -8.71
CA SER A 337 33.32 2.41 -8.60
C SER A 337 33.98 2.51 -7.22
N VAL A 338 33.27 2.13 -6.15
CA VAL A 338 33.80 2.14 -4.78
C VAL A 338 35.04 1.26 -4.66
N THR A 339 35.00 0.06 -5.22
CA THR A 339 36.14 -0.87 -5.20
C THR A 339 37.19 -0.51 -6.25
N LYS A 340 36.79 0.09 -7.38
CA LYS A 340 37.71 0.60 -8.39
C LYS A 340 38.59 1.74 -7.85
N TYR A 341 38.07 2.55 -6.94
CA TYR A 341 38.84 3.61 -6.25
C TYR A 341 39.83 3.08 -5.22
N LEU A 342 39.78 1.80 -4.86
CA LEU A 342 40.75 1.23 -3.92
C LEU A 342 42.13 1.01 -4.55
N ASP A 343 42.21 0.95 -5.89
CA ASP A 343 43.47 0.83 -6.66
C ASP A 343 44.42 -0.26 -6.15
N ILE A 344 43.85 -1.39 -5.69
CA ILE A 344 44.55 -2.59 -5.20
C ILE A 344 44.24 -3.83 -6.04
#